data_AF-A0A8H6HG22-F1
#
_entry.id   AF-A0A8H6HG22-F1
#
_cell.length_a   1.000
_cell.length_b   1.000
_cell.length_c   1.000
_cell.angle_alpha   90.00
_cell.angle_beta   90.00
_cell.angle_gamma   90.00
#
_symmetry.space_group_name_H-M   'P 1'
#
loop_
_entity.id
_entity.type
_entity.pdbx_description
1 polymer ?
#
loop_
_entity_poly.entity_id
_entity_poly.type
_entity_poly.pdbx_seq_one_letter_code
_entity_poly.pdbx_strand_id
1 'polypeptide(L)'
;VSGCHILVDLILRSSDKVLIGAHKANLETYSDGFPSADSVDDTHEPVDLTERAGTLKQLMHGMHKQKFVSLDTLRDADTAFDLAEAAEKYLVYSVMAACSEKCATTTSPVKAFCYGIKHDYPLIADAAARWTIDVEVKTMRESLNGDKSALLAWVRHFSLSVLQRIH
;
A
#
# COMPACT_ATOMS: atom_id res chain seq x y z
N VAL A 1 -20.54 3.56 -1.98
CA VAL A 1 -20.22 4.89 -1.41
C VAL A 1 -21.51 5.68 -1.28
N SER A 2 -21.79 6.30 -0.13
CA SER A 2 -23.03 7.09 0.04
C SER A 2 -23.07 8.27 -0.93
N GLY A 3 -24.17 8.44 -1.66
CA GLY A 3 -24.32 9.50 -2.67
C GLY A 3 -23.67 9.20 -4.03
N CYS A 4 -23.12 8.00 -4.25
CA CYS A 4 -22.73 7.57 -5.59
C CYS A 4 -23.98 7.16 -6.39
N HIS A 5 -24.15 7.74 -7.58
CA HIS A 5 -25.25 7.45 -8.49
C HIS A 5 -24.81 6.67 -9.75
N ILE A 6 -23.52 6.32 -9.84
CA ILE A 6 -22.99 5.51 -10.93
C ILE A 6 -23.49 4.07 -10.74
N LEU A 7 -23.94 3.44 -11.82
CA LEU A 7 -24.37 2.05 -11.79
C LEU A 7 -23.17 1.13 -11.52
N VAL A 8 -23.40 0.10 -10.72
CA VAL A 8 -22.41 -0.97 -10.53
C VAL A 8 -22.43 -1.84 -11.78
N ASP A 9 -21.32 -1.84 -12.53
CA ASP A 9 -21.12 -2.56 -13.79
C ASP A 9 -20.00 -3.60 -13.69
N LEU A 10 -19.43 -3.79 -12.49
CA LEU A 10 -18.40 -4.77 -12.20
C LEU A 10 -18.55 -5.31 -10.78
N ILE A 11 -18.36 -6.61 -10.62
CA ILE A 11 -18.26 -7.26 -9.31
C ILE A 11 -16.83 -7.76 -9.11
N LEU A 12 -16.19 -7.29 -8.05
CA LEU A 12 -14.90 -7.78 -7.58
C LEU A 12 -15.13 -8.79 -6.46
N ARG A 13 -14.32 -9.84 -6.40
CA ARG A 13 -14.31 -10.82 -5.31
C ARG A 13 -12.96 -10.78 -4.60
N SER A 14 -13.00 -10.48 -3.32
CA SER A 14 -11.80 -10.45 -2.48
C SER A 14 -11.25 -11.86 -2.20
N SER A 15 -10.03 -11.93 -1.67
CA SER A 15 -9.42 -13.21 -1.26
C SER A 15 -10.21 -13.92 -0.15
N ASP A 16 -10.87 -13.14 0.73
CA ASP A 16 -11.83 -13.62 1.74
C ASP A 16 -13.27 -13.76 1.21
N LYS A 17 -13.43 -13.86 -0.12
CA LYS A 17 -14.66 -14.24 -0.85
C LYS A 17 -15.84 -13.29 -0.68
N VAL A 18 -15.58 -12.04 -0.32
CA VAL A 18 -16.59 -10.98 -0.26
C VAL A 18 -16.75 -10.35 -1.63
N LEU A 19 -18.01 -10.19 -2.07
CA LEU A 19 -18.34 -9.49 -3.30
C LEU A 19 -18.42 -7.97 -3.05
N ILE A 20 -17.80 -7.21 -3.95
CA ILE A 20 -17.69 -5.76 -3.87
C ILE A 20 -18.11 -5.19 -5.23
N GLY A 21 -19.15 -4.36 -5.24
CA GLY A 21 -19.54 -3.63 -6.44
C GLY A 21 -18.55 -2.50 -6.74
N ALA A 22 -18.17 -2.39 -8.00
CA ALA A 22 -17.27 -1.36 -8.52
C ALA A 22 -17.84 -0.72 -9.79
N HIS A 23 -17.13 0.29 -10.30
CA HIS A 23 -17.48 1.02 -11.51
C HIS A 23 -16.28 0.98 -12.46
N LYS A 24 -16.39 0.31 -13.61
CA LYS A 24 -15.30 0.18 -14.60
C LYS A 24 -14.71 1.55 -14.94
N ALA A 25 -15.58 2.52 -15.21
CA ALA A 25 -15.17 3.90 -15.51
C ALA A 25 -14.35 4.57 -14.39
N ASN A 26 -14.64 4.29 -13.11
CA ASN A 26 -13.85 4.84 -12.02
C ASN A 26 -12.49 4.13 -11.89
N LEU A 27 -12.45 2.80 -12.10
CA LEU A 27 -11.19 2.05 -12.06
C LEU A 27 -10.21 2.57 -13.12
N GLU A 28 -10.71 2.83 -14.34
CA GLU A 28 -9.94 3.41 -15.44
C GLU A 28 -9.55 4.87 -15.17
N THR A 29 -10.45 5.68 -14.61
CA THR A 29 -10.17 7.11 -14.37
C THR A 29 -9.14 7.35 -13.26
N TYR A 30 -9.13 6.49 -12.24
CA TYR A 30 -8.37 6.74 -11.00
C TYR A 30 -7.20 5.80 -10.76
N SER A 31 -6.91 4.91 -11.71
CA SER A 31 -5.83 3.94 -11.59
C SER A 31 -5.20 3.65 -12.94
N ASP A 32 -3.88 3.48 -12.96
CA ASP A 32 -3.15 2.97 -14.12
C ASP A 32 -2.93 1.44 -14.05
N GLY A 33 -3.36 0.77 -12.98
CA GLY A 33 -3.17 -0.67 -12.78
C GLY A 33 -4.36 -1.54 -13.20
N PHE A 34 -5.52 -0.94 -13.49
CA PHE A 34 -6.69 -1.63 -14.04
C PHE A 34 -6.78 -1.47 -15.56
N PRO A 35 -7.33 -2.45 -16.28
CA PRO A 35 -7.60 -2.33 -17.71
C PRO A 35 -8.62 -1.21 -18.01
N SER A 36 -8.60 -0.70 -19.24
CA SER A 36 -9.64 0.22 -19.74
C SER A 36 -11.04 -0.42 -19.64
N ALA A 37 -12.07 0.39 -19.37
CA ALA A 37 -13.43 -0.12 -19.20
C ALA A 37 -13.92 -0.91 -20.41
N ASP A 38 -13.54 -0.47 -21.62
CA ASP A 38 -13.93 -1.07 -22.89
C ASP A 38 -13.28 -2.43 -23.16
N SER A 39 -12.18 -2.77 -22.46
CA SER A 39 -11.49 -4.06 -22.64
C SER A 39 -11.93 -5.12 -21.63
N VAL A 40 -12.85 -4.79 -20.73
CA VAL A 40 -13.41 -5.72 -19.75
C VAL A 40 -14.77 -6.20 -20.23
N ASP A 41 -14.87 -7.49 -20.57
CA ASP A 41 -16.15 -8.11 -20.95
C ASP A 41 -17.21 -7.92 -19.85
N ASP A 42 -18.46 -7.71 -20.27
CA ASP A 42 -19.64 -7.65 -19.39
C ASP A 42 -20.06 -9.07 -18.94
N THR A 43 -19.11 -9.87 -18.48
CA THR A 43 -19.44 -11.13 -17.84
C THR A 43 -20.11 -10.85 -16.49
N HIS A 44 -21.13 -11.63 -16.15
CA HIS A 44 -21.72 -11.61 -14.80
C HIS A 44 -20.82 -12.29 -13.75
N GLU A 45 -19.63 -12.74 -14.15
CA GLU A 45 -18.70 -13.44 -13.26
C GLU A 45 -17.86 -12.44 -12.44
N PRO A 46 -17.73 -12.64 -11.12
CA PRO A 46 -16.86 -11.81 -10.30
C PRO A 46 -15.38 -11.96 -10.67
N VAL A 47 -14.66 -10.83 -10.73
CA VAL A 47 -13.20 -10.80 -10.91
C VAL A 47 -12.51 -11.04 -9.56
N ASP A 48 -11.70 -12.09 -9.48
CA ASP A 48 -10.94 -12.42 -8.27
C ASP A 48 -9.73 -11.50 -8.09
N LEU A 49 -9.63 -10.89 -6.90
CA LEU A 49 -8.48 -10.10 -6.46
C LEU A 49 -7.82 -10.74 -5.22
N THR A 50 -6.54 -10.47 -5.02
CA THR A 50 -5.73 -11.08 -3.95
C THR A 50 -5.92 -10.40 -2.60
N GLU A 51 -6.43 -9.18 -2.60
CA GLU A 51 -6.59 -8.34 -1.43
C GLU A 51 -7.86 -8.73 -0.67
N ARG A 52 -7.83 -8.49 0.65
CA ARG A 52 -8.99 -8.71 1.52
C ARG A 52 -10.06 -7.66 1.29
N ALA A 53 -11.29 -7.98 1.68
CA ALA A 53 -12.43 -7.09 1.48
C ALA A 53 -12.25 -5.71 2.12
N GLY A 54 -11.61 -5.63 3.29
CA GLY A 54 -11.35 -4.38 3.99
C GLY A 54 -10.50 -3.42 3.15
N THR A 55 -9.37 -3.93 2.65
CA THR A 55 -8.44 -3.20 1.78
C THR A 55 -9.11 -2.74 0.49
N LEU A 56 -9.81 -3.65 -0.21
CA LEU A 56 -10.50 -3.32 -1.46
C LEU A 56 -11.56 -2.26 -1.25
N LYS A 57 -12.36 -2.32 -0.18
CA LYS A 57 -13.39 -1.30 0.08
C LYS A 57 -12.79 0.09 0.27
N GLN A 58 -11.64 0.19 0.93
CA GLN A 58 -10.94 1.47 1.11
C GLN A 58 -10.33 1.97 -0.20
N LEU A 59 -9.71 1.07 -0.97
CA LEU A 59 -9.17 1.39 -2.28
C LEU A 59 -10.27 1.91 -3.23
N MET A 60 -11.38 1.19 -3.32
CA MET A 60 -12.54 1.58 -4.13
C MET A 60 -13.13 2.92 -3.66
N HIS A 61 -13.13 3.18 -2.35
CA HIS A 61 -13.59 4.46 -1.81
C HIS A 61 -12.73 5.64 -2.31
N GLY A 62 -11.42 5.43 -2.48
CA GLY A 62 -10.47 6.40 -3.03
C GLY A 62 -10.64 6.70 -4.52
N MET A 63 -11.36 5.84 -5.25
CA MET A 63 -11.66 6.00 -6.68
C MET A 63 -13.03 6.67 -6.91
N HIS A 64 -13.59 7.33 -5.90
CA HIS A 64 -14.80 8.11 -6.04
C HIS A 64 -14.48 9.60 -5.89
N LYS A 65 -15.26 10.46 -6.56
CA LYS A 65 -15.19 11.93 -6.46
C LYS A 65 -15.70 12.46 -5.12
N GLN A 66 -15.07 12.04 -4.04
CA GLN A 66 -15.41 12.41 -2.68
C GLN A 66 -14.13 12.67 -1.89
N LYS A 67 -14.27 13.35 -0.75
CA LYS A 67 -13.16 13.51 0.18
C LYS A 67 -12.68 12.12 0.62
N PHE A 68 -11.40 11.83 0.38
CA PHE A 68 -10.82 10.60 0.84
C PHE A 68 -10.89 10.53 2.38
N VAL A 69 -11.22 9.35 2.90
CA VAL A 69 -11.31 9.14 4.35
C VAL A 69 -9.93 9.38 4.94
N SER A 70 -9.85 10.14 6.04
CA SER A 70 -8.57 10.27 6.74
C SER A 70 -8.07 8.90 7.16
N LEU A 71 -6.84 8.58 6.78
CA LEU A 71 -6.15 7.36 7.18
C LEU A 71 -5.84 7.34 8.69
N ASP A 72 -6.09 8.44 9.42
CA ASP A 72 -6.06 8.45 10.89
C ASP A 72 -7.12 7.57 11.53
N THR A 73 -8.17 7.24 10.76
CA THR A 73 -9.15 6.23 11.19
C THR A 73 -8.60 4.81 11.15
N LEU A 74 -7.50 4.56 10.41
CA LEU A 74 -6.77 3.29 10.43
C LEU A 74 -5.89 3.27 11.68
N ARG A 75 -6.45 2.72 12.76
CA ARG A 75 -5.73 2.54 14.03
C ARG A 75 -4.66 1.44 13.95
N ASP A 76 -4.84 0.52 13.00
CA ASP A 76 -3.97 -0.62 12.80
C ASP A 76 -2.96 -0.32 11.67
N ALA A 77 -1.67 -0.45 11.98
CA ALA A 77 -0.60 -0.23 11.03
C ALA A 77 -0.66 -1.25 9.88
N ASP A 78 -1.09 -2.48 10.16
CA ASP A 78 -1.11 -3.54 9.16
C ASP A 78 -2.13 -3.24 8.07
N THR A 79 -3.31 -2.77 8.46
CA THR A 79 -4.33 -2.30 7.51
C THR A 79 -3.83 -1.15 6.63
N ALA A 80 -3.02 -0.23 7.17
CA ALA A 80 -2.45 0.88 6.39
C ALA A 80 -1.43 0.38 5.36
N PHE A 81 -0.57 -0.57 5.72
CA PHE A 81 0.37 -1.19 4.78
C PHE A 81 -0.35 -2.04 3.74
N ASP A 82 -1.39 -2.79 4.10
CA ASP A 82 -2.19 -3.55 3.13
C ASP A 82 -2.84 -2.62 2.09
N LEU A 83 -3.36 -1.47 2.53
CA LEU A 83 -3.91 -0.45 1.62
C LEU A 83 -2.82 0.19 0.76
N ALA A 84 -1.65 0.50 1.34
CA ALA A 84 -0.52 1.03 0.60
C ALA A 84 -0.10 0.07 -0.52
N GLU A 85 0.13 -1.20 -0.19
CA GLU A 85 0.49 -2.24 -1.16
C GLU A 85 -0.55 -2.40 -2.28
N ALA A 86 -1.84 -2.36 -1.95
CA ALA A 86 -2.90 -2.38 -2.96
C ALA A 86 -2.89 -1.11 -3.83
N ALA A 87 -2.67 0.06 -3.24
CA ALA A 87 -2.61 1.32 -3.97
C ALA A 87 -1.43 1.37 -4.94
N GLU A 88 -0.26 0.87 -4.53
CA GLU A 88 0.92 0.73 -5.40
C GLU A 88 0.64 -0.26 -6.53
N LYS A 89 0.11 -1.45 -6.21
CA LYS A 89 -0.20 -2.50 -7.19
C LYS A 89 -1.15 -2.02 -8.29
N TYR A 90 -2.16 -1.25 -7.90
CA TYR A 90 -3.19 -0.73 -8.82
C TYR A 90 -2.91 0.70 -9.29
N LEU A 91 -1.77 1.31 -8.91
CA LEU A 91 -1.37 2.66 -9.30
C LEU A 91 -2.45 3.71 -9.01
N VAL A 92 -2.99 3.69 -7.79
CA VAL A 92 -4.04 4.60 -7.32
C VAL A 92 -3.40 5.80 -6.63
N TYR A 93 -2.87 6.74 -7.42
CA TYR A 93 -1.97 7.80 -6.92
C TYR A 93 -2.50 8.62 -5.75
N SER A 94 -3.81 8.90 -5.71
CA SER A 94 -4.43 9.62 -4.58
C SER A 94 -4.32 8.85 -3.27
N VAL A 95 -4.47 7.52 -3.32
CA VAL A 95 -4.36 6.62 -2.16
C VAL A 95 -2.89 6.36 -1.84
N MET A 96 -2.02 6.21 -2.84
CA MET A 96 -0.57 6.10 -2.65
C MET A 96 -0.02 7.30 -1.86
N ALA A 97 -0.38 8.51 -2.27
CA ALA A 97 0.04 9.74 -1.59
C ALA A 97 -0.38 9.75 -0.12
N ALA A 98 -1.65 9.43 0.18
CA ALA A 98 -2.14 9.37 1.55
C ALA A 98 -1.45 8.26 2.37
N CYS A 99 -1.30 7.07 1.80
CA CYS A 99 -0.68 5.93 2.47
C CYS A 99 0.80 6.16 2.76
N SER A 100 1.55 6.75 1.83
CA SER A 100 2.98 7.04 2.03
C SER A 100 3.22 7.94 3.24
N GLU A 101 2.40 8.99 3.43
CA GLU A 101 2.46 9.87 4.61
C GLU A 101 2.13 9.10 5.90
N LYS A 102 1.12 8.23 5.86
CA LYS A 102 0.75 7.40 7.01
C LYS A 102 1.83 6.37 7.37
N CYS A 103 2.41 5.72 6.37
CA CYS A 103 3.52 4.76 6.53
C CYS A 103 4.78 5.44 7.05
N ALA A 104 5.03 6.71 6.69
CA ALA A 104 6.16 7.48 7.21
C ALA A 104 6.05 7.79 8.72
N THR A 105 4.83 7.85 9.24
CA THR A 105 4.53 8.20 10.65
C THR A 105 4.12 7.00 11.51
N THR A 106 4.19 5.80 10.97
CA THR A 106 3.78 4.57 11.65
C THR A 106 4.72 4.16 12.78
N THR A 107 4.20 3.44 13.77
CA THR A 107 4.96 2.88 14.89
C THR A 107 5.65 1.56 14.54
N SER A 108 5.63 1.14 13.27
CA SER A 108 6.28 -0.08 12.79
C SER A 108 7.46 0.24 11.84
N PRO A 109 8.65 0.57 12.38
CA PRO A 109 9.81 0.97 11.59
C PRO A 109 10.27 -0.03 10.54
N VAL A 110 10.24 -1.34 10.84
CA VAL A 110 10.68 -2.38 9.89
C VAL A 110 9.78 -2.36 8.65
N LYS A 111 8.46 -2.34 8.84
CA LYS A 111 7.52 -2.28 7.70
C LYS A 111 7.66 -0.98 6.92
N ALA A 112 7.82 0.16 7.60
CA ALA A 112 8.03 1.45 6.93
C ALA A 112 9.32 1.45 6.09
N PHE A 113 10.41 0.89 6.65
CA PHE A 113 11.66 0.71 5.94
C PHE A 113 11.50 -0.18 4.70
N CYS A 114 10.92 -1.37 4.86
CA CYS A 114 10.70 -2.30 3.75
C CYS A 114 9.79 -1.70 2.67
N TYR A 115 8.71 -1.02 3.06
CA TYR A 115 7.82 -0.31 2.13
C TYR A 115 8.57 0.78 1.35
N GLY A 116 9.35 1.61 2.05
CA GLY A 116 10.12 2.67 1.42
C GLY A 116 11.19 2.16 0.46
N ILE A 117 11.83 1.03 0.76
CA ILE A 117 12.76 0.38 -0.17
C ILE A 117 12.02 -0.22 -1.38
N LYS A 118 10.91 -0.92 -1.14
CA LYS A 118 10.19 -1.67 -2.19
C LYS A 118 9.61 -0.76 -3.27
N HIS A 119 9.09 0.40 -2.88
CA HIS A 119 8.39 1.33 -3.78
C HIS A 119 9.18 2.62 -4.04
N ASP A 120 10.49 2.62 -3.75
CA ASP A 120 11.40 3.74 -4.03
C ASP A 120 11.00 5.07 -3.34
N TYR A 121 10.67 5.00 -2.04
CA TYR A 121 10.49 6.15 -1.17
C TYR A 121 11.68 6.31 -0.21
N PRO A 122 12.83 6.86 -0.67
CA PRO A 122 14.06 6.93 0.12
C PRO A 122 13.90 7.75 1.40
N LEU A 123 13.09 8.81 1.40
CA LEU A 123 12.84 9.61 2.60
C LEU A 123 12.12 8.82 3.71
N ILE A 124 11.20 7.91 3.32
CA ILE A 124 10.51 7.02 4.26
C ILE A 124 11.49 5.97 4.78
N ALA A 125 12.25 5.36 3.88
CA ALA A 125 13.26 4.36 4.24
C ALA A 125 14.30 4.94 5.21
N ASP A 126 14.89 6.11 4.90
CA ASP A 126 15.89 6.76 5.75
C ASP A 126 15.33 7.19 7.11
N ALA A 127 14.11 7.73 7.12
CA ALA A 127 13.45 8.11 8.37
C ALA A 127 13.23 6.89 9.28
N ALA A 128 12.80 5.77 8.71
CA ALA A 128 12.55 4.51 9.40
C ALA A 128 13.83 3.78 9.81
N ALA A 129 14.89 3.84 9.00
CA ALA A 129 16.14 3.11 9.20
C ALA A 129 16.76 3.36 10.58
N ARG A 130 16.73 4.61 11.05
CA ARG A 130 17.23 5.02 12.38
C ARG A 130 16.56 4.27 13.55
N TRP A 131 15.31 3.87 13.37
CA TRP A 131 14.52 3.15 14.37
C TRP A 131 14.60 1.63 14.22
N THR A 132 15.42 1.13 13.28
CA THR A 132 15.64 -0.31 13.06
C THR A 132 17.02 -0.79 13.54
N ILE A 133 17.75 0.03 14.32
CA ILE A 133 19.14 -0.27 14.75
C ILE A 133 19.30 -1.50 15.64
N ASP A 134 18.30 -1.77 16.47
CA ASP A 134 18.33 -2.92 17.37
C ASP A 134 17.67 -4.16 16.74
N VAL A 135 17.26 -4.09 15.47
CA VAL A 135 16.62 -5.21 14.77
C VAL A 135 17.69 -6.21 14.34
N GLU A 136 17.47 -7.50 14.62
CA GLU A 136 18.38 -8.54 14.19
C GLU A 136 18.49 -8.62 12.66
N VAL A 137 19.72 -8.79 12.16
CA VAL A 137 20.00 -8.96 10.72
C VAL A 137 19.15 -10.09 10.11
N LYS A 138 18.88 -11.15 10.87
CA LYS A 138 18.03 -12.27 10.45
C LYS A 138 16.60 -11.80 10.19
N THR A 139 15.99 -11.11 11.14
CA THR A 139 14.64 -10.54 11.02
C THR A 139 14.53 -9.56 9.87
N MET A 140 15.53 -8.69 9.69
CA MET A 140 15.51 -7.74 8.57
C MET A 140 15.64 -8.46 7.22
N ARG A 141 16.51 -9.47 7.12
CA ARG A 141 16.64 -10.29 5.90
C ARG A 141 15.32 -10.96 5.52
N GLU A 142 14.62 -11.51 6.51
CA GLU A 142 13.30 -12.13 6.32
C GLU A 142 12.27 -11.08 5.86
N SER A 143 12.27 -9.90 6.48
CA SER A 143 11.34 -8.80 6.13
C SER A 143 11.57 -8.24 4.73
N LEU A 144 12.82 -8.24 4.26
CA LEU A 144 13.21 -7.83 2.90
C LEU A 144 13.11 -8.98 1.88
N ASN A 145 12.50 -10.11 2.23
CA ASN A 145 12.39 -11.29 1.37
C ASN A 145 13.73 -11.74 0.75
N GLY A 146 14.83 -11.54 1.48
CA GLY A 146 16.17 -11.91 1.03
C GLY A 146 16.82 -10.95 0.01
N ASP A 147 16.26 -9.77 -0.24
CA ASP A 147 16.91 -8.76 -1.10
C ASP A 147 18.27 -8.34 -0.53
N LYS A 148 19.34 -8.77 -1.22
CA LYS A 148 20.72 -8.52 -0.82
C LYS A 148 21.11 -7.05 -0.95
N SER A 149 20.59 -6.34 -1.94
CA SER A 149 20.91 -4.93 -2.17
C SER A 149 20.31 -4.08 -1.06
N ALA A 150 19.02 -4.29 -0.78
CA ALA A 150 18.32 -3.64 0.31
C ALA A 150 18.97 -3.92 1.67
N LEU A 151 19.32 -5.19 1.93
CA LEU A 151 19.99 -5.58 3.17
C LEU A 151 21.37 -4.93 3.31
N LEU A 152 22.15 -4.82 2.23
CA LEU A 152 23.44 -4.12 2.24
C LEU A 152 23.27 -2.61 2.47
N ALA A 153 22.27 -1.98 1.86
CA ALA A 153 21.95 -0.57 2.09
C ALA A 153 21.58 -0.33 3.57
N TRP A 154 20.74 -1.20 4.13
CA TRP A 154 20.38 -1.22 5.54
C TRP A 154 21.62 -1.36 6.45
N VAL A 155 22.47 -2.37 6.23
CA VAL A 155 23.72 -2.57 7.02
C VAL A 155 24.65 -1.35 6.95
N ARG A 156 24.82 -0.76 5.77
CA ARG A 156 25.66 0.45 5.58
C ARG A 156 25.13 1.63 6.39
N HIS A 157 23.81 1.80 6.47
CA HIS A 157 23.18 2.84 7.28
C HIS A 157 23.55 2.70 8.76
N PHE A 158 23.62 1.48 9.32
CA PHE A 158 24.07 1.27 10.71
C PHE A 158 25.52 1.61 10.93
N SER A 159 26.39 1.16 10.03
CA SER A 159 27.83 1.45 10.16
C SER A 159 28.08 2.95 10.22
N LEU A 160 27.35 3.75 9.44
CA LEU A 160 27.44 5.21 9.47
C LEU A 160 26.78 5.83 10.72
N SER A 161 25.63 5.32 11.15
CA SER A 161 24.88 5.83 12.30
C SER A 161 25.57 5.56 13.64
N VAL A 162 26.24 4.40 13.78
CA VAL A 162 27.02 4.04 14.97
C VAL A 162 28.26 4.93 15.08
N LEU A 163 28.95 5.20 13.97
CA LEU A 163 30.12 6.07 13.93
C LEU A 163 29.78 7.53 14.31
N GLN A 164 28.59 8.01 13.95
CA GLN A 164 28.11 9.35 14.32
C GLN A 164 27.70 9.48 15.80
N ARG A 165 27.47 8.37 16.53
CA ARG A 165 27.16 8.38 17.98
C ARG A 165 28.40 8.29 18.88
N ILE A 166 29.59 8.06 18.30
CA ILE A 166 30.87 7.93 19.01
C ILE A 166 31.64 9.27 19.05
N HIS A 167 31.12 10.31 18.40
CA HIS A 167 31.60 11.70 18.43
C HIS A 167 30.54 12.62 19.03
#